data_AF-A0A4U7EXM1-F1
#
_entry.id   AF-A0A4U7EXM1-F1
#
_cell.length_a   1.000
_cell.length_b   1.000
_cell.length_c   1.000
_cell.angle_alpha   90.00
_cell.angle_beta   90.00
_cell.angle_gamma   90.00
#
_symmetry.space_group_name_H-M   'P 1'
#
loop_
_entity.id
_entity.type
_entity.pdbx_description
1 polymer ?
#
loop_
_entity_poly.entity_id
_entity_poly.type
_entity_poly.pdbx_seq_one_letter_code
_entity_poly.pdbx_strand_id
1 'polypeptide(L)'
;LNGGRPDPVRGIETASANNWLDPECDMAGALVNLLAHVLAGGSINETFVPAITIGRRVDREAIEAAFAAVGVDTHCRHANSDGRATELYPATDASVLGRCLVAMGAPQGAKTALDAVPAVVWESPESIRRRFVEVYVAHRGLHFETKATTRIQEERPKSY
;
A
#
# COMPACT_ATOMS: atom_id res chain seq x y z
N LEU A 1 9.50 34.24 -15.41
CA LEU A 1 9.68 33.09 -14.50
C LEU A 1 9.09 33.48 -13.17
N ASN A 2 7.81 33.17 -12.95
CA ASN A 2 7.13 33.50 -11.70
C ASN A 2 7.77 32.63 -10.62
N GLY A 3 8.24 33.22 -9.51
CA GLY A 3 8.99 32.55 -8.43
C GLY A 3 8.22 31.48 -7.65
N GLY A 4 7.41 30.66 -8.33
CA GLY A 4 6.81 29.45 -7.80
C GLY A 4 7.88 28.39 -7.58
N ARG A 5 7.85 27.81 -6.39
CA ARG A 5 8.72 26.71 -5.99
C ARG A 5 8.49 25.51 -6.94
N PRO A 6 9.55 24.86 -7.46
CA PRO A 6 9.40 23.68 -8.32
C PRO A 6 8.63 22.54 -7.62
N ASP A 7 7.80 21.83 -8.36
CA ASP A 7 6.98 20.72 -7.84
C ASP A 7 7.78 19.64 -7.09
N PRO A 8 9.01 19.24 -7.50
CA PRO A 8 9.81 18.30 -6.74
C PRO A 8 10.17 18.78 -5.32
N VAL A 9 10.44 20.09 -5.16
CA VAL A 9 10.76 20.67 -3.86
C VAL A 9 9.54 20.61 -2.95
N ARG A 10 8.36 20.95 -3.48
CA ARG A 10 7.10 20.82 -2.73
C ARG A 10 6.83 19.38 -2.30
N GLY A 11 7.09 18.40 -3.18
CA GLY A 11 6.93 16.98 -2.87
C GLY A 11 7.85 16.51 -1.73
N ILE A 12 9.12 16.93 -1.75
CA ILE A 12 10.08 16.62 -0.68
C ILE A 12 9.64 17.25 0.64
N GLU A 13 9.20 18.51 0.62
CA GLU A 13 8.72 19.20 1.82
C GLU A 13 7.46 18.53 2.39
N THR A 14 6.50 18.16 1.55
CA THR A 14 5.32 17.39 1.96
C THR A 14 5.70 16.05 2.58
N ALA A 15 6.60 15.29 1.94
CA ALA A 15 7.03 13.99 2.45
C ALA A 15 7.79 14.14 3.78
N SER A 16 8.64 15.16 3.91
CA SER A 16 9.35 15.48 5.15
C SER A 16 8.39 15.90 6.26
N ALA A 17 7.39 16.75 5.96
CA ALA A 17 6.40 17.20 6.93
C ALA A 17 5.54 16.04 7.47
N ASN A 18 5.35 14.98 6.69
CA ASN A 18 4.67 13.76 7.11
C ASN A 18 5.62 12.67 7.66
N ASN A 19 6.91 12.97 7.82
CA ASN A 19 7.96 12.02 8.24
C ASN A 19 8.11 10.79 7.33
N TRP A 20 7.79 10.90 6.04
CA TRP A 20 7.96 9.80 5.07
C TRP A 20 9.36 9.71 4.47
N LEU A 21 10.16 10.77 4.62
CA LEU A 21 11.58 10.77 4.26
C LEU A 21 12.39 10.46 5.52
N ASP A 22 13.14 9.37 5.49
CA ASP A 22 13.93 8.86 6.62
C ASP A 22 13.10 8.69 7.92
N PRO A 23 12.02 7.88 7.89
CA PRO A 23 11.13 7.72 9.02
C PRO A 23 11.81 7.07 10.23
N GLU A 24 11.47 7.53 11.43
CA GLU A 24 11.76 6.82 12.67
C GLU A 24 10.90 5.54 12.81
N CYS A 25 11.20 4.71 13.82
CA CYS A 25 10.69 3.34 13.96
C CYS A 25 9.17 3.20 13.74
N ASP A 26 8.35 4.07 14.36
CA ASP A 26 6.88 3.96 14.29
C ASP A 26 6.35 4.30 12.88
N MET A 27 6.80 5.40 12.29
CA MET A 27 6.40 5.78 10.92
C MET A 27 6.98 4.81 9.88
N ALA A 28 8.18 4.29 10.11
CA ALA A 28 8.80 3.28 9.24
C ALA A 28 7.94 2.00 9.25
N GLY A 29 7.51 1.56 10.44
CA GLY A 29 6.58 0.45 10.59
C GLY A 29 5.24 0.70 9.92
N ALA A 30 4.67 1.90 10.05
CA ALA A 30 3.42 2.28 9.41
C ALA A 30 3.51 2.25 7.87
N LEU A 31 4.59 2.81 7.31
CA LEU A 31 4.85 2.79 5.87
C LEU A 31 5.08 1.38 5.33
N VAL A 32 5.83 0.54 6.06
CA VAL A 32 6.03 -0.88 5.69
C VAL A 32 4.71 -1.66 5.76
N ASN A 33 3.87 -1.38 6.76
CA ASN A 33 2.54 -1.98 6.84
C ASN A 33 1.66 -1.54 5.64
N LEU A 34 1.64 -0.26 5.29
CA LEU A 34 0.91 0.23 4.12
C LEU A 34 1.45 -0.37 2.81
N LEU A 35 2.78 -0.48 2.68
CA LEU A 35 3.44 -1.16 1.57
C LEU A 35 2.95 -2.60 1.40
N ALA A 36 2.77 -3.35 2.50
CA ALA A 36 2.22 -4.70 2.46
C ALA A 36 0.81 -4.74 1.85
N HIS A 37 -0.08 -3.80 2.23
CA HIS A 37 -1.41 -3.69 1.64
C HIS A 37 -1.35 -3.36 0.15
N VAL A 38 -0.43 -2.47 -0.28
CA VAL A 38 -0.27 -2.12 -1.70
C VAL A 38 0.22 -3.31 -2.51
N LEU A 39 1.25 -4.02 -2.05
CA LEU A 39 1.80 -5.19 -2.75
C LEU A 39 0.78 -6.34 -2.83
N ALA A 40 0.05 -6.58 -1.75
CA ALA A 40 -0.84 -7.72 -1.66
C ALA A 40 -2.24 -7.45 -2.22
N GLY A 41 -2.79 -6.26 -2.00
CA GLY A 41 -4.19 -5.95 -2.34
C GLY A 41 -4.38 -4.80 -3.33
N GLY A 42 -3.33 -4.02 -3.60
CA GLY A 42 -3.43 -2.72 -4.25
C GLY A 42 -2.67 -2.58 -5.57
N SER A 43 -2.42 -1.32 -5.90
CA SER A 43 -1.63 -0.86 -7.05
C SER A 43 -1.23 0.60 -6.85
N ILE A 44 -0.19 1.05 -7.56
CA ILE A 44 0.16 2.46 -7.71
C ILE A 44 0.03 2.80 -9.18
N ASN A 45 -0.81 3.77 -9.54
CA ASN A 45 -1.02 4.12 -10.95
C ASN A 45 0.14 4.97 -11.52
N GLU A 46 0.06 5.33 -12.81
CA GLU A 46 1.07 6.15 -13.50
C GLU A 46 1.26 7.54 -12.87
N THR A 47 0.23 8.06 -12.19
CA THR A 47 0.29 9.34 -11.46
C THR A 47 0.75 9.19 -10.01
N PHE A 48 1.31 8.03 -9.63
CA PHE A 48 1.76 7.70 -8.27
C PHE A 48 0.66 7.71 -7.21
N VAL A 49 -0.59 7.45 -7.58
CA VAL A 49 -1.68 7.35 -6.60
C VAL A 49 -1.80 5.89 -6.16
N PRO A 50 -1.51 5.55 -4.89
CA PRO A 50 -1.76 4.22 -4.37
C PRO A 50 -3.26 4.01 -4.18
N ALA A 51 -3.73 2.82 -4.48
CA ALA A 51 -5.09 2.39 -4.24
C ALA A 51 -5.11 0.94 -3.77
N ILE A 52 -5.92 0.61 -2.77
CA ILE A 52 -6.05 -0.73 -2.20
C ILE A 52 -7.50 -1.19 -2.40
N THR A 53 -7.67 -2.37 -3.00
CA THR A 53 -8.99 -2.97 -3.20
C THR A 53 -9.56 -3.46 -1.88
N ILE A 54 -10.80 -3.06 -1.57
CA ILE A 54 -11.58 -3.64 -0.47
C ILE A 54 -12.04 -5.03 -0.90
N GLY A 55 -11.82 -6.04 -0.06
CA GLY A 55 -12.15 -7.43 -0.39
C GLY A 55 -12.75 -8.17 0.79
N ARG A 56 -13.13 -9.43 0.56
CA ARG A 56 -13.69 -10.30 1.61
C ARG A 56 -12.68 -10.70 2.69
N ARG A 57 -11.38 -10.52 2.44
CA ARG A 57 -10.31 -11.07 3.29
C ARG A 57 -9.63 -10.04 4.17
N VAL A 58 -9.64 -8.78 3.76
CA VAL A 58 -9.18 -7.65 4.54
C VAL A 58 -10.29 -6.62 4.50
N ASP A 59 -10.81 -6.30 5.68
CA ASP A 59 -11.91 -5.37 5.83
C ASP A 59 -11.48 -3.93 5.49
N ARG A 60 -12.48 -3.07 5.37
CA ARG A 60 -12.28 -1.67 5.00
C ARG A 60 -11.50 -0.95 6.09
N GLU A 61 -11.85 -1.22 7.34
CA GLU A 61 -11.34 -0.59 8.55
C GLU A 61 -9.83 -0.84 8.71
N ALA A 62 -9.33 -2.05 8.42
CA ALA A 62 -7.90 -2.33 8.45
C ALA A 62 -7.11 -1.54 7.39
N ILE A 63 -7.70 -1.34 6.20
CA ILE A 63 -7.08 -0.53 5.14
C ILE A 63 -7.10 0.96 5.51
N GLU A 64 -8.22 1.46 6.03
CA GLU A 64 -8.34 2.84 6.52
C GLU A 64 -7.34 3.11 7.66
N ALA A 65 -7.20 2.17 8.61
CA ALA A 65 -6.22 2.26 9.68
C ALA A 65 -4.77 2.30 9.16
N ALA A 66 -4.46 1.56 8.09
CA ALA A 66 -3.13 1.59 7.48
C ALA A 66 -2.79 2.95 6.85
N PHE A 67 -3.76 3.61 6.21
CA PHE A 67 -3.58 4.97 5.69
C PHE A 67 -3.52 6.01 6.82
N ALA A 68 -4.39 5.90 7.83
CA ALA A 68 -4.40 6.79 8.98
C ALA A 68 -3.08 6.72 9.76
N ALA A 69 -2.47 5.54 9.88
CA ALA A 69 -1.18 5.36 10.54
C ALA A 69 -0.02 6.11 9.87
N VAL A 70 -0.14 6.45 8.57
CA VAL A 70 0.83 7.30 7.86
C VAL A 70 0.37 8.76 7.76
N GLY A 71 -0.69 9.14 8.48
CA GLY A 71 -1.20 10.51 8.58
C GLY A 71 -2.17 10.91 7.46
N VAL A 72 -2.77 9.95 6.75
CA VAL A 72 -3.62 10.25 5.58
C VAL A 72 -5.00 9.62 5.69
N ASP A 73 -6.03 10.44 5.51
CA ASP A 73 -7.41 9.95 5.37
C ASP A 73 -7.63 9.28 4.01
N THR A 74 -8.72 8.53 3.87
CA THR A 74 -9.05 7.85 2.61
C THR A 74 -10.30 8.38 1.94
N HIS A 75 -10.30 8.28 0.63
CA HIS A 75 -11.49 8.33 -0.20
C HIS A 75 -11.81 6.94 -0.75
N CYS A 76 -13.08 6.74 -1.06
CA CYS A 76 -13.58 5.50 -1.65
C CYS A 76 -14.03 5.77 -3.09
N ARG A 77 -13.60 4.92 -4.03
CA ARG A 77 -14.09 4.92 -5.41
C ARG A 77 -14.67 3.56 -5.79
N HIS A 78 -15.48 3.56 -6.84
CA HIS A 78 -16.16 2.37 -7.37
C HIS A 78 -17.13 1.67 -6.40
N ALA A 79 -17.50 2.31 -5.29
CA ALA A 79 -18.45 1.75 -4.31
C ALA A 79 -19.80 1.31 -4.92
N ASN A 80 -20.23 1.99 -5.99
CA ASN A 80 -21.51 1.73 -6.68
C ASN A 80 -21.30 1.19 -8.10
N SER A 81 -20.15 0.53 -8.38
CA SER A 81 -19.84 0.01 -9.72
C SER A 81 -19.87 -1.50 -9.74
N ASP A 82 -20.83 -2.08 -10.47
CA ASP A 82 -21.00 -3.54 -10.56
C ASP A 82 -19.84 -4.24 -11.30
N GLY A 83 -19.03 -3.50 -12.07
CA GLY A 83 -17.93 -4.04 -12.87
C GLY A 83 -16.52 -3.75 -12.35
N ARG A 84 -16.38 -3.06 -11.21
CA ARG A 84 -15.07 -2.70 -10.65
C ARG A 84 -15.07 -2.90 -9.15
N ALA A 85 -13.98 -3.43 -8.63
CA ALA A 85 -13.82 -3.58 -7.20
C ALA A 85 -13.74 -2.20 -6.53
N THR A 86 -14.39 -2.07 -5.38
CA THR A 86 -14.31 -0.88 -4.53
C THR A 86 -12.87 -0.70 -4.03
N GLU A 87 -12.35 0.52 -4.09
CA GLU A 87 -10.98 0.83 -3.72
C GLU A 87 -10.90 2.03 -2.78
N LEU A 88 -9.99 1.95 -1.82
CA LEU A 88 -9.58 3.07 -0.98
C LEU A 88 -8.28 3.68 -1.52
N TYR A 89 -8.21 5.00 -1.51
CA TYR A 89 -7.03 5.76 -1.94
C TYR A 89 -6.85 7.01 -1.05
N PRO A 90 -5.65 7.60 -0.99
CA PRO A 90 -5.39 8.77 -0.14
C PRO A 90 -6.27 9.97 -0.50
N ALA A 91 -6.78 10.66 0.52
CA ALA A 91 -7.51 11.92 0.37
C ALA A 91 -6.60 13.12 0.11
N THR A 92 -5.39 13.10 0.66
CA THR A 92 -4.38 14.15 0.55
C THR A 92 -3.03 13.56 0.15
N ASP A 93 -2.18 14.38 -0.46
CA ASP A 93 -0.77 14.06 -0.76
C ASP A 93 -0.53 12.74 -1.51
N ALA A 94 -1.55 12.25 -2.22
CA ALA A 94 -1.61 10.91 -2.76
C ALA A 94 -0.40 10.55 -3.64
N SER A 95 -0.03 11.46 -4.53
CA SER A 95 1.11 11.25 -5.43
C SER A 95 2.47 11.31 -4.73
N VAL A 96 2.57 12.05 -3.62
CA VAL A 96 3.79 12.13 -2.79
C VAL A 96 3.95 10.82 -2.02
N LEU A 97 2.89 10.37 -1.34
CA LEU A 97 2.88 9.08 -0.64
C LEU A 97 3.22 7.92 -1.57
N GLY A 98 2.61 7.87 -2.76
CA GLY A 98 2.92 6.80 -3.72
C GLY A 98 4.34 6.85 -4.24
N ARG A 99 4.96 8.02 -4.39
CA ARG A 99 6.40 8.12 -4.73
C ARG A 99 7.29 7.58 -3.61
N CYS A 100 6.95 7.87 -2.34
CA CYS A 100 7.66 7.28 -1.20
C CYS A 100 7.54 5.74 -1.22
N LEU A 101 6.34 5.20 -1.44
CA LEU A 101 6.14 3.75 -1.54
C LEU A 101 6.89 3.12 -2.72
N VAL A 102 6.95 3.80 -3.88
CA VAL A 102 7.75 3.34 -5.03
C VAL A 102 9.25 3.34 -4.69
N ALA A 103 9.74 4.39 -4.03
CA ALA A 103 11.13 4.45 -3.56
C ALA A 103 11.45 3.32 -2.55
N MET A 104 10.46 2.91 -1.76
CA MET A 104 10.54 1.76 -0.85
C MET A 104 10.44 0.39 -1.56
N GLY A 105 10.20 0.35 -2.87
CA GLY A 105 10.15 -0.87 -3.68
C GLY A 105 8.76 -1.32 -4.12
N ALA A 106 7.72 -0.49 -3.98
CA ALA A 106 6.43 -0.76 -4.61
C ALA A 106 6.52 -0.60 -6.15
N PRO A 107 5.89 -1.48 -6.93
CA PRO A 107 5.84 -1.30 -8.37
C PRO A 107 4.88 -0.17 -8.75
N GLN A 108 5.26 0.61 -9.77
CA GLN A 108 4.40 1.61 -10.40
C GLN A 108 3.79 1.05 -11.69
N GLY A 109 2.51 1.29 -11.92
CA GLY A 109 1.81 0.95 -13.16
C GLY A 109 0.98 -0.33 -13.05
N ALA A 110 0.89 -1.07 -14.17
CA ALA A 110 0.15 -2.33 -14.22
C ALA A 110 0.71 -3.31 -13.18
N LYS A 111 -0.17 -4.11 -12.55
CA LYS A 111 0.19 -5.06 -11.49
C LYS A 111 1.31 -6.00 -11.98
N THR A 112 2.56 -5.70 -11.62
CA THR A 112 3.70 -6.57 -11.88
C THR A 112 3.75 -7.66 -10.82
N ALA A 113 4.28 -8.83 -11.20
CA ALA A 113 4.62 -9.86 -10.24
C ALA A 113 5.62 -9.30 -9.23
N LEU A 114 5.47 -9.62 -7.95
CA LEU A 114 6.45 -9.28 -6.94
C LEU A 114 7.60 -10.28 -7.06
N ASP A 115 8.62 -9.94 -7.84
CA ASP A 115 9.75 -10.85 -8.07
C ASP A 115 10.65 -10.98 -6.82
N ALA A 116 10.63 -9.98 -5.94
CA ALA A 116 11.36 -9.98 -4.68
C ALA A 116 10.65 -9.14 -3.61
N VAL A 117 10.80 -9.53 -2.34
CA VAL A 117 10.37 -8.71 -1.20
C VAL A 117 11.28 -7.48 -1.10
N PRO A 118 10.73 -6.26 -0.96
CA PRO A 118 11.55 -5.04 -0.90
C PRO A 118 12.56 -5.03 0.25
N ALA A 119 13.75 -4.47 0.01
CA ALA A 119 14.86 -4.45 0.97
C ALA A 119 14.48 -3.81 2.32
N VAL A 120 13.67 -2.74 2.28
CA VAL A 120 13.18 -2.06 3.49
C VAL A 120 12.43 -2.99 4.44
N VAL A 121 11.76 -4.02 3.92
CA VAL A 121 11.09 -5.03 4.74
C VAL A 121 12.14 -5.90 5.41
N TRP A 122 13.16 -6.38 4.69
CA TRP A 122 14.21 -7.23 5.24
C TRP A 122 15.04 -6.56 6.34
N GLU A 123 15.29 -5.26 6.16
CA GLU A 123 16.05 -4.41 7.08
C GLU A 123 15.23 -3.95 8.30
N SER A 124 13.91 -4.11 8.25
CA SER A 124 13.02 -3.75 9.36
C SER A 124 13.16 -4.71 10.56
N PRO A 125 12.88 -4.23 11.78
CA PRO A 125 12.73 -5.06 12.98
C PRO A 125 11.80 -6.27 12.77
N GLU A 126 12.03 -7.34 13.52
CA GLU A 126 11.25 -8.59 13.41
C GLU A 126 9.73 -8.38 13.56
N SER A 127 9.31 -7.49 14.46
CA SER A 127 7.90 -7.16 14.65
C SER A 127 7.25 -6.59 13.39
N ILE A 128 7.94 -5.70 12.69
CA ILE A 128 7.48 -5.09 11.42
C ILE A 128 7.48 -6.12 10.30
N ARG A 129 8.51 -6.98 10.21
CA ARG A 129 8.55 -8.09 9.25
C ARG A 129 7.40 -9.07 9.44
N ARG A 130 7.12 -9.46 10.69
CA ARG A 130 5.98 -10.31 11.04
C ARG A 130 4.68 -9.65 10.58
N ARG A 131 4.48 -8.37 10.91
CA ARG A 131 3.28 -7.64 10.54
C ARG A 131 3.08 -7.54 9.02
N PHE A 132 4.15 -7.29 8.28
CA PHE A 132 4.15 -7.28 6.82
C PHE A 132 3.62 -8.63 6.27
N VAL A 133 4.16 -9.75 6.77
CA VAL A 133 3.74 -11.10 6.33
C VAL A 133 2.29 -11.38 6.70
N GLU A 134 1.85 -11.01 7.90
CA GLU A 134 0.44 -11.15 8.32
C GLU A 134 -0.51 -10.44 7.36
N VAL A 135 -0.22 -9.18 7.01
CA VAL A 135 -1.03 -8.40 6.06
C VAL A 135 -0.99 -9.05 4.67
N TYR A 136 0.18 -9.43 4.20
CA TYR A 136 0.33 -10.05 2.88
C TYR A 136 -0.49 -11.36 2.79
N VAL A 137 -0.40 -12.21 3.81
CA VAL A 137 -1.16 -13.45 3.93
C VAL A 137 -2.65 -13.18 4.11
N ALA A 138 -3.06 -12.12 4.80
CA ALA A 138 -4.48 -11.77 4.90
C ALA A 138 -5.09 -11.46 3.52
N HIS A 139 -4.38 -10.74 2.66
CA HIS A 139 -4.83 -10.47 1.29
C HIS A 139 -4.79 -11.71 0.38
N ARG A 140 -3.70 -12.50 0.46
CA ARG A 140 -3.38 -13.55 -0.52
C ARG A 140 -3.64 -14.98 -0.07
N GLY A 141 -3.89 -15.17 1.21
CA GLY A 141 -4.15 -16.45 1.84
C GLY A 141 -5.52 -17.00 1.46
N LEU A 142 -5.53 -18.27 1.11
CA LEU A 142 -6.71 -19.12 1.03
C LEU A 142 -6.70 -20.05 2.24
N HIS A 143 -7.64 -19.81 3.14
CA HIS A 143 -7.92 -20.71 4.24
C HIS A 143 -8.95 -21.75 3.78
N PHE A 144 -8.62 -23.03 3.96
CA PHE A 144 -9.54 -24.14 3.71
C PHE A 144 -9.84 -24.77 5.06
N GLU A 145 -11.12 -24.80 5.47
CA GLU A 145 -11.53 -25.34 6.78
C GLU A 145 -11.04 -26.78 7.01
N THR A 146 -10.83 -27.54 5.94
CA THR A 146 -10.36 -28.93 5.99
C THR A 146 -8.84 -29.07 6.03
N LYS A 147 -8.07 -27.97 6.11
CA LYS A 147 -6.59 -28.01 6.04
C LYS A 147 -5.97 -27.12 7.11
N ALA A 148 -4.97 -27.66 7.82
CA ALA A 148 -4.14 -26.91 8.76
C ALA A 148 -3.09 -26.00 8.08
N THR A 149 -3.23 -25.73 6.77
CA THR A 149 -2.27 -24.95 5.98
C THR A 149 -2.98 -23.84 5.21
N THR A 150 -2.32 -22.69 5.10
CA THR A 150 -2.78 -21.56 4.29
C THR A 150 -2.07 -21.56 2.95
N ARG A 151 -2.82 -21.58 1.85
CA ARG A 151 -2.23 -21.46 0.50
C ARG A 151 -2.17 -19.99 0.11
N ILE A 152 -1.00 -19.49 -0.26
CA ILE A 152 -0.83 -18.15 -0.81
C ILE A 152 -1.10 -18.21 -2.32
N GLN A 153 -2.00 -17.37 -2.83
CA GLN A 153 -2.30 -17.27 -4.26
C GLN A 153 -1.93 -15.88 -4.80
N GLU A 154 -0.88 -15.82 -5.61
CA GLU A 154 -0.38 -14.57 -6.19
C GLU A 154 -1.05 -14.24 -7.55
N GLU A 155 -1.26 -15.26 -8.40
CA GLU A 155 -1.99 -15.11 -9.65
C GLU A 155 -3.51 -15.01 -9.40
N ARG A 156 -4.10 -13.86 -9.76
CA ARG A 156 -5.56 -13.75 -9.87
C ARG A 156 -6.03 -14.47 -11.14
N PRO A 157 -7.20 -15.15 -11.13
CA PRO A 157 -7.81 -15.67 -12.36
C PRO A 157 -7.94 -14.55 -13.39
N LYS A 158 -7.62 -14.83 -14.66
CA LYS A 158 -7.67 -13.84 -15.75
C LYS A 158 -9.09 -13.35 -16.09
N SER A 159 -10.13 -13.98 -15.54
CA SER A 159 -11.52 -13.59 -15.70
C SER A 159 -12.38 -14.17 -14.56
N TYR A 160 -13.45 -13.45 -14.21
CA TYR A 160 -14.63 -13.99 -13.53
C TYR A 160 -15.69 -14.32 -14.58
#